data_AF-A0A5E4KAY0-F1
#
_entry.id   AF-A0A5E4KAY0-F1
#
_cell.length_a   1.000
_cell.length_b   1.000
_cell.length_c   1.000
_cell.angle_alpha   90.00
_cell.angle_beta   90.00
_cell.angle_gamma   90.00
#
_symmetry.space_group_name_H-M   'P 1'
#
loop_
_entity.id
_entity.type
_entity.pdbx_description
1 polymer ?
#
loop_
_entity_poly.entity_id
_entity_poly.type
_entity_poly.pdbx_seq_one_letter_code
_entity_poly.pdbx_strand_id
1 'polypeptide(L)'
;MQKNHKTMVMNMVKSKFIVPMTIISLLLVLISGCIKSADSEYHITISGSVPAVVYSGTYTVVTSGGLFSGDNSKSTNVEGWGTKEYTVRGKIVSVTLEKEVKEGTLSVEILKDGNVVAQSETSDAFGKVSVTTQEGK
;
A
#
# COMPACT_ATOMS: atom_id res chain seq x y z
N MET A 1 13.93 29.58 86.91
CA MET A 1 12.49 29.35 86.70
C MET A 1 12.31 28.57 85.40
N GLN A 2 12.05 27.28 85.53
CA GLN A 2 11.89 26.31 84.46
C GLN A 2 10.38 26.14 84.18
N LYS A 3 9.95 26.29 82.92
CA LYS A 3 8.57 25.98 82.50
C LYS A 3 8.60 25.04 81.29
N ASN A 4 8.04 23.85 81.51
CA ASN A 4 7.77 22.79 80.55
C ASN A 4 6.67 23.19 79.54
N HIS A 5 6.75 22.70 78.30
CA HIS A 5 5.60 22.26 77.47
C HIS A 5 6.14 21.68 76.15
N LYS A 6 6.20 20.35 75.97
CA LYS A 6 5.15 19.50 75.37
C LYS A 6 4.72 19.98 73.98
N THR A 7 5.05 19.21 72.92
CA THR A 7 4.10 18.65 71.94
C THR A 7 4.88 17.95 70.80
N MET A 8 4.65 16.64 70.67
CA MET A 8 4.98 15.84 69.49
C MET A 8 4.35 16.45 68.25
N VAL A 9 5.12 16.56 67.16
CA VAL A 9 4.55 16.57 65.81
C VAL A 9 5.30 15.54 64.99
N MET A 10 4.78 14.30 65.01
CA MET A 10 4.90 13.37 63.90
C MET A 10 4.34 14.08 62.66
N ASN A 11 5.18 14.40 61.69
CA ASN A 11 4.72 14.78 60.37
C ASN A 11 5.37 13.88 59.32
N MET A 12 4.66 12.77 59.09
CA MET A 12 4.26 12.29 57.77
C MET A 12 5.28 12.46 56.63
N VAL A 13 5.87 11.32 56.30
CA VAL A 13 6.39 10.96 54.97
C VAL A 13 5.31 11.28 53.92
N LYS A 14 5.34 12.47 53.32
CA LYS A 14 4.55 12.77 52.11
C LYS A 14 5.44 12.57 50.89
N SER A 15 5.39 11.33 50.41
CA SER A 15 5.70 10.90 49.05
C SER A 15 5.43 12.00 48.03
N LYS A 16 6.50 12.53 47.43
CA LYS A 16 6.45 13.38 46.24
C LYS A 16 7.07 12.61 45.07
N PHE A 17 6.39 11.54 44.66
CA PHE A 17 6.61 10.87 43.38
C PHE A 17 5.41 11.18 42.47
N ILE A 18 5.31 12.44 42.02
CA ILE A 18 4.28 12.91 41.09
C ILE A 18 4.98 13.57 39.89
N VAL A 19 5.95 12.89 39.27
CA VAL A 19 6.60 13.40 38.04
C VAL A 19 7.14 12.27 37.12
N PRO A 20 6.32 11.31 36.65
CA PRO A 20 6.66 10.78 35.32
C PRO A 20 5.49 10.55 34.36
N MET A 21 4.24 10.91 34.72
CA MET A 21 3.08 10.49 33.91
C MET A 21 2.79 11.39 32.70
N THR A 22 3.24 12.64 32.68
CA THR A 22 3.00 13.57 31.55
C THR A 22 4.11 13.55 30.49
N ILE A 23 5.35 13.21 30.87
CA ILE A 23 6.49 13.16 29.93
C ILE A 23 6.44 11.90 29.05
N ILE A 24 5.91 10.80 29.57
CA ILE A 24 5.73 9.54 28.81
C ILE A 24 4.66 9.71 27.72
N SER A 25 3.62 10.52 27.97
CA SER A 25 2.58 10.79 26.96
C SER A 25 3.07 11.67 25.80
N LEU A 26 4.10 12.50 26.02
CA LEU A 26 4.70 13.31 24.95
C LEU A 26 5.70 12.50 24.11
N LEU A 27 6.31 11.47 24.69
CA LEU A 27 7.24 10.57 23.98
C LEU A 27 6.52 9.55 23.10
N LEU A 28 5.28 9.17 23.42
CA LEU A 28 4.45 8.26 22.61
C LEU A 28 3.83 8.93 21.36
N VAL A 29 3.71 10.26 21.33
CA VAL A 29 3.15 11.00 20.16
C VAL A 29 4.18 11.16 19.03
N LEU A 30 5.47 10.94 19.29
CA LEU A 30 6.55 11.05 18.29
C LEU A 30 6.85 9.75 17.55
N ILE A 31 6.25 8.63 17.92
CA ILE A 31 6.47 7.31 17.28
C ILE A 31 5.27 6.83 16.47
N SER A 32 4.32 7.72 16.14
CA SER A 32 3.47 7.51 14.95
C SER A 32 4.29 7.76 13.69
N GLY A 33 5.38 7.01 13.56
CA GLY A 33 6.17 6.90 12.36
C GLY A 33 5.22 6.54 11.23
N CYS A 34 4.99 7.51 10.36
CA CYS A 34 4.42 7.30 9.04
C CYS A 34 5.29 6.29 8.30
N ILE A 35 5.01 5.00 8.44
CA ILE A 35 5.43 4.01 7.44
C ILE A 35 4.50 4.22 6.26
N LYS A 36 4.81 5.23 5.44
CA LYS A 36 4.18 5.36 4.13
C LYS A 36 4.85 4.33 3.23
N SER A 37 4.09 3.32 2.84
CA SER A 37 4.45 2.37 1.78
C SER A 37 4.97 3.20 0.60
N ALA A 38 6.21 3.01 0.20
CA ALA A 38 6.86 3.87 -0.79
C ALA A 38 6.49 3.42 -2.21
N ASP A 39 6.28 4.39 -3.11
CA ASP A 39 6.02 4.09 -4.52
C ASP A 39 7.20 3.32 -5.13
N SER A 40 6.89 2.15 -5.67
CA SER A 40 7.80 1.26 -6.40
C SER A 40 7.55 1.35 -7.90
N GLU A 41 8.55 0.99 -8.70
CA GLU A 41 8.38 0.79 -10.13
C GLU A 41 7.80 -0.60 -10.40
N TYR A 42 6.86 -0.67 -11.33
CA TYR A 42 6.26 -1.91 -11.81
C TYR A 42 6.28 -1.94 -13.34
N HIS A 43 6.51 -3.13 -13.89
CA HIS A 43 6.37 -3.38 -15.33
C HIS A 43 5.15 -4.27 -15.57
N ILE A 44 4.21 -3.78 -16.37
CA ILE A 44 3.02 -4.52 -16.77
C ILE A 44 3.29 -5.07 -18.17
N THR A 45 3.22 -6.38 -18.32
CA THR A 45 3.30 -7.07 -19.61
C THR A 45 1.94 -7.66 -19.93
N ILE A 46 1.40 -7.31 -21.09
CA ILE A 46 0.17 -7.87 -21.65
C ILE A 46 0.57 -8.68 -22.86
N SER A 47 0.17 -9.95 -22.93
CA SER A 47 0.53 -10.86 -24.01
C SER A 47 -0.70 -11.56 -24.58
N GLY A 48 -0.84 -11.50 -25.90
CA GLY A 48 -1.80 -12.29 -26.67
C GLY A 48 -1.12 -13.44 -27.42
N SER A 49 -1.69 -14.66 -27.36
CA SER A 49 -1.23 -15.77 -28.19
C SER A 49 -1.64 -15.60 -29.67
N VAL A 50 -1.20 -16.50 -30.55
CA VAL A 50 -1.60 -16.55 -31.96
C VAL A 50 -2.92 -17.36 -32.10
N PRO A 51 -3.89 -16.96 -32.96
CA PRO A 51 -3.91 -15.74 -33.78
C PRO A 51 -3.98 -14.48 -32.92
N ALA A 52 -3.48 -13.35 -33.44
CA ALA A 52 -3.30 -12.10 -32.70
C ALA A 52 -4.56 -11.73 -31.87
N VAL A 53 -4.44 -11.87 -30.55
CA VAL A 53 -5.53 -11.56 -29.63
C VAL A 53 -5.68 -10.05 -29.51
N VAL A 54 -6.87 -9.54 -29.86
CA VAL A 54 -7.27 -8.15 -29.62
C VAL A 54 -7.86 -8.05 -28.21
N TYR A 55 -7.49 -7.00 -27.49
CA TYR A 55 -7.94 -6.76 -26.13
C TYR A 55 -8.15 -5.27 -25.85
N SER A 56 -9.04 -4.98 -24.91
CA SER A 56 -9.25 -3.65 -24.35
C SER A 56 -9.49 -3.71 -22.85
N GLY A 57 -9.24 -2.60 -22.14
CA GLY A 57 -9.45 -2.54 -20.71
C GLY A 57 -8.74 -1.36 -20.08
N THR A 58 -8.35 -1.52 -18.82
CA THR A 58 -7.72 -0.47 -18.01
C THR A 58 -6.63 -1.02 -17.10
N TYR A 59 -5.64 -0.19 -16.81
CA TYR A 59 -4.81 -0.38 -15.63
C TYR A 59 -4.96 0.82 -14.69
N THR A 60 -4.99 0.54 -13.40
CA THR A 60 -5.06 1.54 -12.32
C THR A 60 -3.80 1.48 -11.48
N VAL A 61 -3.22 2.64 -11.22
CA VAL A 61 -2.06 2.79 -10.35
C VAL A 61 -2.46 3.64 -9.15
N VAL A 62 -2.24 3.11 -7.95
CA VAL A 62 -2.39 3.83 -6.69
C VAL A 62 -1.03 4.34 -6.27
N THR A 63 -0.89 5.63 -6.04
CA THR A 63 0.34 6.31 -5.63
C THR A 63 0.21 6.89 -4.24
N SER A 64 1.33 6.95 -3.53
CA SER A 64 1.46 7.55 -2.21
C SER A 64 0.96 8.99 -2.18
N GLY A 65 0.01 9.26 -1.30
CA GLY A 65 -0.38 10.63 -0.96
C GLY A 65 0.69 11.37 -0.15
N GLY A 66 0.75 12.71 -0.32
CA GLY A 66 1.55 13.61 0.52
C GLY A 66 1.16 13.54 2.01
N LEU A 67 1.94 14.14 2.93
CA LEU A 67 1.67 14.02 4.39
C LEU A 67 0.24 14.39 4.80
N PHE A 68 -0.40 15.28 4.04
CA PHE A 68 -1.76 15.77 4.27
C PHE A 68 -2.72 15.43 3.13
N SER A 69 -2.29 14.63 2.16
CA SER A 69 -3.10 14.23 1.01
C SER A 69 -3.22 12.72 1.06
N GLY A 70 -4.44 12.19 1.01
CA GLY A 70 -4.65 10.74 0.91
C GLY A 70 -3.99 10.15 -0.33
N ASP A 71 -3.99 8.83 -0.43
CA ASP A 71 -3.49 8.14 -1.62
C ASP A 71 -4.28 8.57 -2.87
N ASN A 72 -3.57 8.67 -4.00
CA ASN A 72 -4.15 9.04 -5.28
C ASN A 72 -4.23 7.82 -6.19
N SER A 73 -5.29 7.71 -6.97
CA SER A 73 -5.45 6.65 -7.98
C SER A 73 -5.58 7.25 -9.37
N LYS A 74 -4.85 6.70 -10.33
CA LYS A 74 -4.99 7.03 -11.75
C LYS A 74 -5.32 5.78 -12.55
N SER A 75 -6.46 5.80 -13.25
CA SER A 75 -6.82 4.78 -14.22
C SER A 75 -6.47 5.23 -15.63
N THR A 76 -5.96 4.31 -16.45
CA THR A 76 -5.57 4.54 -17.85
C THR A 76 -6.17 3.44 -18.71
N ASN A 77 -6.85 3.84 -19.79
CA ASN A 77 -7.38 2.91 -20.76
C ASN A 77 -6.26 2.32 -21.62
N VAL A 78 -6.38 1.05 -21.94
CA VAL A 78 -5.47 0.33 -22.81
C VAL A 78 -6.26 -0.50 -23.81
N GLU A 79 -5.82 -0.46 -25.06
CA GLU A 79 -6.36 -1.24 -26.16
C GLU A 79 -5.19 -1.68 -27.04
N GLY A 80 -5.30 -2.84 -27.66
CA GLY A 80 -4.23 -3.34 -28.50
C GLY A 80 -4.38 -4.78 -28.93
N TRP A 81 -3.31 -5.27 -29.56
CA TRP A 81 -3.15 -6.65 -29.96
C TRP A 81 -1.68 -7.05 -29.79
N GLY A 82 -1.42 -8.35 -29.65
CA GLY A 82 -0.07 -8.88 -29.44
C GLY A 82 0.47 -8.57 -28.05
N THR A 83 1.78 -8.31 -27.96
CA THR A 83 2.46 -8.02 -26.69
C THR A 83 2.62 -6.51 -26.49
N LYS A 84 2.24 -6.00 -25.31
CA LYS A 84 2.47 -4.60 -24.89
C LYS A 84 3.05 -4.54 -23.48
N GLU A 85 3.90 -3.56 -23.28
CA GLU A 85 4.60 -3.33 -22.02
C GLU A 85 4.35 -1.90 -21.54
N TYR A 86 4.16 -1.75 -20.23
CA TYR A 86 4.00 -0.46 -19.57
C TYR A 86 4.87 -0.39 -18.32
N THR A 87 5.55 0.72 -18.12
CA THR A 87 6.29 0.98 -16.87
C THR A 87 5.54 2.04 -16.08
N VAL A 88 5.21 1.74 -14.84
CA VAL A 88 4.42 2.62 -13.95
C VAL A 88 5.06 2.69 -12.57
N ARG A 89 4.76 3.76 -11.83
CA ARG A 89 5.26 3.95 -10.47
C ARG A 89 4.11 4.17 -9.51
N GLY A 90 4.05 3.39 -8.44
CA GLY A 90 3.00 3.46 -7.43
C GLY A 90 3.19 2.45 -6.31
N LYS A 91 2.23 2.37 -5.39
CA LYS A 91 2.14 1.35 -4.34
C LYS A 91 1.45 0.08 -4.84
N ILE A 92 0.30 0.27 -5.50
CA ILE A 92 -0.57 -0.82 -5.98
C ILE A 92 -0.81 -0.62 -7.47
N VAL A 93 -0.72 -1.70 -8.22
CA VAL A 93 -1.09 -1.75 -9.64
C VAL A 93 -2.17 -2.80 -9.83
N SER A 94 -3.25 -2.41 -10.50
CA SER A 94 -4.35 -3.29 -10.89
C SER A 94 -4.54 -3.21 -12.40
N VAL A 95 -4.78 -4.34 -13.05
CA VAL A 95 -5.00 -4.44 -14.49
C VAL A 95 -6.26 -5.26 -14.70
N THR A 96 -7.16 -4.76 -15.54
CA THR A 96 -8.35 -5.48 -15.97
C THR A 96 -8.50 -5.34 -17.47
N LEU A 97 -8.49 -6.47 -18.18
CA LEU A 97 -8.59 -6.54 -19.63
C LEU A 97 -9.71 -7.51 -20.03
N GLU A 98 -10.25 -7.26 -21.20
CA GLU A 98 -11.23 -8.09 -21.88
C GLU A 98 -10.69 -8.45 -23.26
N LYS A 99 -10.78 -9.74 -23.58
CA LYS A 99 -10.45 -10.28 -24.88
C LYS A 99 -11.62 -9.98 -25.85
N GLU A 100 -11.33 -9.45 -27.02
CA GLU A 100 -12.35 -9.09 -28.02
C GLU A 100 -12.55 -10.17 -29.09
N VAL A 101 -11.85 -11.29 -28.94
CA VAL A 101 -11.85 -12.40 -29.90
C VAL A 101 -12.21 -13.73 -29.22
N LYS A 102 -12.59 -14.72 -30.03
CA LYS A 102 -12.92 -16.07 -29.53
C LYS A 102 -11.67 -16.91 -29.29
N GLU A 103 -10.71 -16.85 -30.20
CA GLU A 103 -9.52 -17.69 -30.19
C GLU A 103 -8.32 -17.04 -29.50
N GLY A 104 -7.36 -17.85 -29.09
CA GLY A 104 -6.13 -17.42 -28.43
C GLY A 104 -6.25 -17.24 -26.90
N THR A 105 -5.15 -16.87 -26.27
CA THR A 105 -5.03 -16.67 -24.83
C THR A 105 -4.56 -15.25 -24.57
N LEU A 106 -5.20 -14.57 -23.61
CA LEU A 106 -4.77 -13.28 -23.10
C LEU A 106 -4.12 -13.50 -21.73
N SER A 107 -2.91 -13.00 -21.55
CA SER A 107 -2.17 -13.06 -20.28
C SER A 107 -1.72 -11.66 -19.87
N VAL A 108 -1.68 -11.44 -18.55
CA VAL A 108 -1.15 -10.23 -17.92
C VAL A 108 -0.20 -10.63 -16.83
N GLU A 109 0.98 -10.03 -16.84
CA GLU A 109 2.01 -10.16 -15.81
C GLU A 109 2.36 -8.77 -15.27
N ILE A 110 2.52 -8.67 -13.95
CA ILE A 110 3.04 -7.48 -13.30
C ILE A 110 4.35 -7.88 -12.62
N LEU A 111 5.43 -7.22 -13.00
CA LEU A 111 6.76 -7.40 -12.46
C LEU A 111 7.12 -6.25 -11.52
N LYS A 112 7.88 -6.57 -10.48
CA LYS A 112 8.54 -5.62 -9.57
C LYS A 112 9.96 -6.10 -9.33
N ASP A 113 10.95 -5.23 -9.52
CA ASP A 113 12.37 -5.58 -9.35
C ASP A 113 12.79 -6.82 -10.15
N GLY A 114 12.25 -6.96 -11.37
CA GLY A 114 12.49 -8.12 -12.26
C GLY A 114 11.75 -9.42 -11.88
N ASN A 115 10.96 -9.43 -10.81
CA ASN A 115 10.20 -10.61 -10.37
C ASN A 115 8.70 -10.44 -10.66
N VAL A 116 8.05 -11.50 -11.13
CA VAL A 116 6.59 -11.51 -11.28
C VAL A 116 5.93 -11.48 -9.90
N VAL A 117 5.19 -10.40 -9.61
CA VAL A 117 4.47 -10.20 -8.34
C VAL A 117 2.98 -10.47 -8.46
N ALA A 118 2.43 -10.47 -9.68
CA ALA A 118 1.06 -10.85 -9.94
C ALA A 118 0.92 -11.28 -11.41
N GLN A 119 0.13 -12.32 -11.68
CA GLN A 119 -0.20 -12.74 -13.04
C GLN A 119 -1.62 -13.27 -13.13
N SER A 120 -2.22 -13.21 -14.32
CA SER A 120 -3.51 -13.83 -14.62
C SER A 120 -3.65 -14.04 -16.12
N GLU A 121 -4.38 -15.07 -16.52
CA GLU A 121 -4.61 -15.42 -17.92
C GLU A 121 -6.02 -15.92 -18.17
N THR A 122 -6.48 -15.83 -19.42
CA THR A 122 -7.73 -16.44 -19.87
C THR A 122 -7.61 -16.95 -21.30
N SER A 123 -8.11 -18.16 -21.53
CA SER A 123 -8.31 -18.75 -22.86
C SER A 123 -9.75 -18.71 -23.32
N ASP A 124 -10.67 -18.25 -22.47
CA ASP A 124 -12.10 -18.25 -22.77
C ASP A 124 -12.42 -17.32 -23.96
N ALA A 125 -13.48 -17.67 -24.70
CA ALA A 125 -13.99 -16.79 -25.74
C ALA A 125 -14.54 -15.52 -25.09
N PHE A 126 -14.02 -14.35 -25.49
CA PHE A 126 -14.33 -13.07 -24.83
C PHE A 126 -14.05 -13.05 -23.32
N GLY A 127 -13.03 -13.80 -22.90
CA GLY A 127 -12.63 -13.89 -21.50
C GLY A 127 -12.13 -12.57 -20.92
N LYS A 128 -12.22 -12.44 -19.59
CA LYS A 128 -11.70 -11.30 -18.84
C LYS A 128 -10.54 -11.72 -17.96
N VAL A 129 -9.52 -10.88 -17.89
CA VAL A 129 -8.37 -11.04 -17.01
C VAL A 129 -8.38 -9.88 -16.03
N SER A 130 -8.26 -10.18 -14.73
CA SER A 130 -8.09 -9.15 -13.70
C SER A 130 -7.00 -9.60 -12.74
N VAL A 131 -6.05 -8.71 -12.47
CA VAL A 131 -4.91 -8.95 -11.60
C VAL A 131 -4.56 -7.69 -10.83
N THR A 132 -4.20 -7.84 -9.56
CA THR A 132 -3.79 -6.72 -8.70
C THR A 132 -2.61 -7.15 -7.86
N THR A 133 -1.61 -6.27 -7.72
CA THR A 133 -0.46 -6.51 -6.85
C THR A 133 -0.92 -6.57 -5.40
N GLN A 134 -0.49 -7.60 -4.66
CA GLN A 134 -0.70 -7.65 -3.22
C GLN A 134 0.36 -6.77 -2.54
N GLU A 135 -0.05 -5.90 -1.60
CA GLU A 135 0.91 -5.25 -0.71
C GLU A 135 1.63 -6.34 0.09
N GLY A 136 2.96 -6.39 -0.01
CA GLY A 136 3.77 -7.24 0.84
C GLY A 136 3.51 -6.89 2.30
N LYS A 137 3.00 -7.86 3.06
CA LYS A 137 2.87 -7.78 4.52
C LYS A 137 4.22 -7.66 5.20
#